data_AF-W5USS0-F1
#
_entry.id   AF-W5USS0-F1
#
_cell.length_a   1.000
_cell.length_b   1.000
_cell.length_c   1.000
_cell.angle_alpha   90.00
_cell.angle_beta   90.00
_cell.angle_gamma   90.00
#
_symmetry.space_group_name_H-M   'P 1'
#
loop_
_entity.id
_entity.type
_entity.pdbx_description
1 polymer ?
#
loop_
_entity_poly.entity_id
_entity_poly.type
_entity_poly.pdbx_seq_one_letter_code
_entity_poly.pdbx_strand_id
1 'polypeptide(L)'
;MMVPKTFAPYMPKNVITFNIYEQPIGIHPVVVWYNGDEDMYYYVKARTKKDNIAVSNKNPKFNSEILIPAGATLKNYLFKKDSYLDCSQIFKIDKDQFLEAYGSDKFPKAWELPFNYSMDILNKIEENLKSNHISLMEISVDGYDKNDNPIIKPELLYASQSSWEQESNWYNNLIDKDQKRMADKSKDAYYKKNKQINELNIVESALKETKDSLVQYRILDHIYQFIQDYKLLDKELTMVEIKKEVEKNIINDAQFNNFKLKDAHIWASLATPWEQPGNNLTFEQEYKINSSKLKNNQLKYFFKHVTNEQLVALKEAYKQNKLYDWVLAGHFNQEYHHYFEQCLENLNWSSNECAAEFIKYRYCIDDISIIDNEIKNRI
;
A
#
# COMPACT_ATOMS: atom_id res chain seq x y z
N MET A 1 -20.19 3.39 -5.31
CA MET A 1 -19.06 4.33 -5.38
C MET A 1 -18.14 3.95 -4.23
N MET A 2 -16.99 3.33 -4.49
CA MET A 2 -16.02 3.05 -3.42
C MET A 2 -15.57 4.40 -2.85
N VAL A 3 -15.84 4.62 -1.56
CA VAL A 3 -15.28 5.76 -0.84
C VAL A 3 -13.76 5.52 -0.78
N PRO A 4 -12.91 6.45 -1.22
CA PRO A 4 -11.47 6.24 -1.16
C PRO A 4 -11.07 5.86 0.27
N LYS A 5 -10.30 4.77 0.42
CA LYS A 5 -9.74 4.33 1.69
C LYS A 5 -8.65 5.34 2.08
N THR A 6 -9.05 6.49 2.62
CA THR A 6 -8.16 7.63 2.90
C THR A 6 -7.43 7.44 4.21
N PHE A 7 -6.10 7.55 4.22
CA PHE A 7 -5.33 7.69 5.45
C PHE A 7 -5.37 9.14 5.90
N ALA A 8 -6.25 9.45 6.84
CA ALA A 8 -6.47 10.81 7.29
C ALA A 8 -6.08 10.99 8.76
N PRO A 9 -5.23 11.98 9.09
CA PRO A 9 -5.08 12.42 10.46
C PRO A 9 -6.41 12.96 10.98
N TYR A 10 -6.80 12.50 12.16
CA TYR A 10 -8.06 12.86 12.80
C TYR A 10 -7.83 13.25 14.27
N MET A 11 -8.46 14.35 14.70
CA MET A 11 -8.49 14.75 16.11
C MET A 11 -9.89 14.45 16.63
N PRO A 12 -10.06 13.42 17.46
CA PRO A 12 -11.37 13.04 17.98
C PRO A 12 -11.85 14.06 19.01
N LYS A 13 -13.18 14.27 19.08
CA LYS A 13 -13.81 15.11 20.12
C LYS A 13 -13.90 14.39 21.47
N ASN A 14 -13.99 13.06 21.43
CA ASN A 14 -14.06 12.16 22.58
C ASN A 14 -12.81 11.28 22.63
N VAL A 15 -12.60 10.57 23.74
CA VAL A 15 -11.50 9.60 23.84
C VAL A 15 -11.76 8.45 22.87
N ILE A 16 -10.81 8.23 21.96
CA ILE A 16 -10.84 7.13 20.98
C ILE A 16 -9.65 6.16 21.18
N THR A 17 -8.66 6.56 21.97
CA THR A 17 -7.42 5.82 22.20
C THR A 17 -7.34 5.29 23.61
N PHE A 18 -6.95 4.02 23.72
CA PHE A 18 -6.85 3.30 24.98
C PHE A 18 -5.53 2.53 25.03
N ASN A 19 -5.09 2.18 26.23
CA ASN A 19 -3.94 1.30 26.42
C ASN A 19 -4.41 -0.17 26.37
N ILE A 20 -3.50 -1.14 26.35
CA ILE A 20 -3.88 -2.56 26.26
C ILE A 20 -4.65 -3.06 27.50
N TYR A 21 -4.62 -2.30 28.59
CA TYR A 21 -5.43 -2.53 29.79
C TYR A 21 -6.82 -1.86 29.70
N GLU A 22 -7.25 -1.48 28.49
CA GLU A 22 -8.55 -0.87 28.19
C GLU A 22 -8.76 0.47 28.91
N GLN A 23 -7.69 1.13 29.37
CA GLN A 23 -7.76 2.42 30.04
C GLN A 23 -7.61 3.58 29.03
N PRO A 24 -8.40 4.66 29.17
CA PRO A 24 -8.36 5.79 28.25
C PRO A 24 -7.01 6.52 28.30
N ILE A 25 -6.42 6.79 27.12
CA ILE A 25 -5.21 7.60 26.97
C ILE A 25 -5.62 8.97 26.41
N GLY A 26 -6.34 9.77 27.19
CA GLY A 26 -6.67 11.16 26.85
C GLY A 26 -7.21 11.39 25.42
N ILE A 27 -7.14 12.65 24.96
CA ILE A 27 -7.49 13.01 23.58
C ILE A 27 -6.18 13.23 22.82
N HIS A 28 -5.92 12.35 21.85
CA HIS A 28 -4.74 12.39 20.99
C HIS A 28 -5.12 12.27 19.52
N PRO A 29 -4.30 12.85 18.62
CA PRO A 29 -4.50 12.65 17.20
C PRO A 29 -4.30 11.17 16.85
N VAL A 30 -5.07 10.71 15.87
CA VAL A 30 -4.97 9.37 15.29
C VAL A 30 -4.81 9.49 13.78
N VAL A 31 -4.40 8.41 13.12
CA VAL A 31 -4.57 8.27 11.67
C VAL A 31 -5.58 7.18 11.42
N VAL A 32 -6.67 7.54 10.74
CA VAL A 32 -7.81 6.68 10.44
C VAL A 32 -7.77 6.31 8.97
N TRP A 33 -8.16 5.08 8.66
CA TRP A 33 -8.51 4.64 7.32
C TRP A 33 -9.75 3.74 7.37
N TYR A 34 -10.46 3.66 6.27
CA TYR A 34 -11.71 2.90 6.17
C TYR A 34 -11.49 1.66 5.31
N ASN A 35 -11.95 0.51 5.78
CA ASN A 35 -12.13 -0.68 4.95
C ASN A 35 -13.60 -0.80 4.54
N GLY A 36 -13.90 -0.46 3.28
CA GLY A 36 -15.25 -0.53 2.73
C GLY A 36 -15.81 -1.94 2.54
N ASP A 37 -14.96 -2.97 2.52
CA ASP A 37 -15.41 -4.35 2.33
C ASP A 37 -16.01 -4.93 3.63
N GLU A 38 -15.57 -4.42 4.78
CA GLU A 38 -16.04 -4.82 6.12
C GLU A 38 -16.91 -3.75 6.79
N ASP A 39 -17.09 -2.59 6.16
CA ASP A 39 -17.71 -1.40 6.78
C ASP A 39 -17.04 -0.99 8.11
N MET A 40 -15.71 -1.15 8.20
CA MET A 40 -14.93 -0.87 9.42
C MET A 40 -13.97 0.30 9.23
N TYR A 41 -13.89 1.18 10.23
CA TYR A 41 -12.74 2.08 10.39
C TYR A 41 -11.65 1.41 11.20
N TYR A 42 -10.42 1.59 10.74
CA TYR A 42 -9.22 1.24 11.47
C TYR A 42 -8.42 2.51 11.76
N TYR A 43 -7.69 2.51 12.86
CA TYR A 43 -6.82 3.62 13.17
C TYR A 43 -5.66 3.24 14.08
N VAL A 44 -4.63 4.08 14.06
CA VAL A 44 -3.45 4.02 14.93
C VAL A 44 -3.29 5.33 15.68
N LYS A 45 -2.82 5.23 16.93
CA LYS A 45 -2.57 6.40 17.78
C LYS A 45 -1.30 7.13 17.38
N ALA A 46 -1.31 8.46 17.50
CA ALA A 46 -0.12 9.29 17.28
C ALA A 46 0.26 10.04 18.57
N ARG A 47 1.57 10.17 18.78
CA ARG A 47 2.14 11.00 19.86
C ARG A 47 3.15 11.98 19.30
N THR A 48 3.18 13.18 19.87
CA THR A 48 4.15 14.20 19.47
C THR A 48 5.58 13.77 19.81
N LYS A 49 6.48 13.87 18.84
CA LYS A 49 7.93 13.78 19.05
C LYS A 49 8.38 14.98 19.87
N LYS A 50 9.14 14.73 20.94
CA LYS A 50 9.64 15.77 21.84
C LYS A 50 11.12 16.00 21.54
N ASP A 51 11.45 17.16 20.96
CA ASP A 51 12.80 17.47 20.46
C ASP A 51 13.80 17.93 21.54
N ASN A 52 13.37 18.08 22.80
CA ASN A 52 14.27 18.50 23.85
C ASN A 52 15.16 17.33 24.30
N ILE A 53 16.49 17.45 24.22
CA ILE A 53 17.47 16.36 24.43
C ILE A 53 17.25 15.60 25.76
N ALA A 54 16.98 16.33 26.85
CA ALA A 54 16.70 15.72 28.16
C ALA A 54 15.37 14.92 28.21
N VAL A 55 14.43 15.24 27.33
CA VAL A 55 13.11 14.61 27.21
C VAL A 55 13.09 13.55 26.10
N SER A 56 13.92 13.70 25.06
CA SER A 56 14.08 12.74 23.96
C SER A 56 14.61 11.40 24.48
N ASN A 57 15.52 11.42 25.45
CA ASN A 57 15.98 10.21 26.16
C ASN A 57 14.86 9.51 26.96
N LYS A 58 13.78 10.23 27.29
CA LYS A 58 12.59 9.70 27.98
C LYS A 58 11.41 9.43 27.04
N ASN A 59 11.55 9.71 25.75
CA ASN A 59 10.49 9.58 24.76
C ASN A 59 11.03 9.02 23.42
N PRO A 60 11.87 7.96 23.45
CA PRO A 60 12.47 7.40 22.25
C PRO A 60 11.39 6.90 21.29
N LYS A 61 11.73 6.83 20.00
CA LYS A 61 10.91 6.15 18.99
C LYS A 61 10.92 4.64 19.31
N PHE A 62 9.76 4.01 19.37
CA PHE A 62 9.66 2.55 19.44
C PHE A 62 9.92 1.94 18.07
N ASN A 63 10.44 0.71 18.05
CA ASN A 63 10.67 -0.02 16.80
C ASN A 63 9.38 -0.28 16.04
N SER A 64 8.23 -0.30 16.72
CA SER A 64 6.88 -0.45 16.17
C SER A 64 6.33 0.83 15.54
N GLU A 65 7.00 1.97 15.69
CA GLU A 65 6.51 3.27 15.24
C GLU A 65 7.11 3.73 13.91
N ILE A 66 6.40 4.64 13.25
CA ILE A 66 6.93 5.45 12.16
C ILE A 66 6.96 6.93 12.53
N LEU A 67 7.83 7.71 11.87
CA LEU A 67 7.89 9.17 12.02
C LEU A 67 7.07 9.82 10.92
N ILE A 68 6.08 10.62 11.30
CA ILE A 68 5.33 11.50 10.42
C ILE A 68 5.78 12.94 10.66
N PRO A 69 6.43 13.60 9.68
CA PRO A 69 6.81 15.00 9.81
C PRO A 69 5.60 15.92 9.94
N ALA A 70 5.77 17.05 10.63
CA ALA A 70 4.69 18.05 10.76
C ALA A 70 4.14 18.54 9.40
N GLY A 71 5.02 18.61 8.40
CA GLY A 71 4.67 19.05 7.04
C GLY A 71 4.15 17.95 6.11
N ALA A 72 3.91 16.73 6.62
CA ALA A 72 3.45 15.62 5.77
C ALA A 72 2.04 15.86 5.22
N THR A 73 1.20 16.63 5.91
CA THR A 73 -0.12 17.06 5.38
C THR A 73 -0.07 18.54 5.01
N LEU A 74 -1.00 18.98 4.14
CA LEU A 74 -1.15 20.39 3.80
C LEU A 74 -1.17 21.25 5.07
N LYS A 75 -0.37 22.33 5.06
CA LYS A 75 0.04 23.08 6.26
C LYS A 75 -1.13 23.34 7.23
N ASN A 76 -0.97 22.82 8.45
CA ASN A 76 -1.70 23.14 9.68
C ASN A 76 -2.98 22.37 10.03
N TYR A 77 -3.32 21.24 9.39
CA TYR A 77 -4.57 20.57 9.76
C TYR A 77 -4.52 19.79 11.10
N LEU A 78 -3.49 18.95 11.33
CA LEU A 78 -3.44 18.16 12.58
C LEU A 78 -2.04 17.96 13.19
N PHE A 79 -1.07 17.49 12.42
CA PHE A 79 0.30 17.29 12.90
C PHE A 79 1.09 18.59 12.89
N LYS A 80 0.89 19.44 13.91
CA LYS A 80 1.65 20.71 14.06
C LYS A 80 3.14 20.51 14.40
N LYS A 81 3.51 19.28 14.74
CA LYS A 81 4.87 18.85 15.11
C LYS A 81 5.09 17.45 14.55
N ASP A 82 6.36 17.09 14.37
CA ASP A 82 6.75 15.71 14.12
C ASP A 82 6.06 14.78 15.14
N SER A 83 5.54 13.67 14.65
CA SER A 83 4.75 12.75 15.44
C SER A 83 5.19 11.32 15.17
N TYR A 84 5.21 10.50 16.22
CA TYR A 84 5.37 9.07 16.09
C TYR A 84 3.98 8.43 16.04
N LEU A 85 3.74 7.59 15.04
CA LEU A 85 2.53 6.76 14.94
C LEU A 85 2.85 5.37 15.43
N ASP A 86 2.06 4.88 16.38
CA ASP A 86 2.19 3.53 16.93
C ASP A 86 1.45 2.52 16.07
N CYS A 87 2.20 1.84 15.20
CA CYS A 87 1.67 0.79 14.34
C CYS A 87 1.63 -0.58 15.04
N SER A 88 1.92 -0.68 16.35
CA SER A 88 1.76 -1.93 17.12
C SER A 88 0.39 -2.06 17.76
N GLN A 89 -0.36 -0.97 17.93
CA GLN A 89 -1.71 -1.02 18.48
C GLN A 89 -2.72 -0.52 17.45
N ILE A 90 -3.48 -1.46 16.92
CA ILE A 90 -4.53 -1.20 15.94
C ILE A 90 -5.86 -1.15 16.68
N PHE A 91 -6.64 -0.14 16.35
CA PHE A 91 -8.01 -0.03 16.79
C PHE A 91 -8.93 -0.21 15.60
N LYS A 92 -10.09 -0.84 15.82
CA LYS A 92 -11.15 -0.96 14.83
C LYS A 92 -12.49 -0.55 15.43
N ILE A 93 -13.37 0.01 14.61
CA ILE A 93 -14.72 0.42 14.99
C ILE A 93 -15.63 0.37 13.77
N ASP A 94 -16.86 -0.09 13.96
CA ASP A 94 -17.88 -0.12 12.92
C ASP A 94 -18.16 1.30 12.39
N LYS A 95 -18.45 1.42 11.09
CA LYS A 95 -18.70 2.69 10.43
C LYS A 95 -19.81 3.49 11.07
N ASP A 96 -20.95 2.86 11.36
CA ASP A 96 -22.11 3.55 11.91
C ASP A 96 -21.81 4.01 13.34
N GLN A 97 -21.11 3.18 14.13
CA GLN A 97 -20.66 3.56 15.46
C GLN A 97 -19.60 4.68 15.45
N PHE A 98 -18.71 4.69 14.47
CA PHE A 98 -17.76 5.79 14.28
C PHE A 98 -18.48 7.09 13.95
N LEU A 99 -19.44 7.03 13.03
CA LEU A 99 -20.26 8.18 12.64
C LEU A 99 -21.09 8.71 13.81
N GLU A 100 -21.70 7.82 14.58
CA GLU A 100 -22.42 8.12 15.81
C GLU A 100 -21.52 8.84 16.83
N ALA A 101 -20.32 8.30 17.07
CA ALA A 101 -19.43 8.81 18.10
C ALA A 101 -18.66 10.09 17.72
N TYR A 102 -18.38 10.28 16.43
CA TYR A 102 -17.35 11.21 15.95
C TYR A 102 -17.83 12.14 14.83
N GLY A 103 -18.99 11.87 14.21
CA GLY A 103 -19.77 12.86 13.45
C GLY A 103 -19.34 13.17 12.01
N SER A 104 -18.31 12.53 11.45
CA SER A 104 -18.00 12.67 10.01
C SER A 104 -17.16 11.53 9.45
N ASP A 105 -17.61 10.94 8.34
CA ASP A 105 -16.86 10.06 7.43
C ASP A 105 -16.12 10.85 6.33
N LYS A 106 -16.46 12.13 6.16
CA LYS A 106 -15.86 13.01 5.15
C LYS A 106 -14.54 13.56 5.64
N PHE A 107 -13.46 12.85 5.34
CA PHE A 107 -12.11 13.38 5.37
C PHE A 107 -11.83 14.03 4.00
N PRO A 108 -11.73 15.38 3.89
CA PRO A 108 -11.30 16.03 2.67
C PRO A 108 -9.98 15.45 2.16
N LYS A 109 -9.88 15.28 0.83
CA LYS A 109 -8.64 14.77 0.19
C LYS A 109 -7.39 15.53 0.60
N ALA A 110 -7.52 16.83 0.90
CA ALA A 110 -6.45 17.69 1.39
C ALA A 110 -5.86 17.27 2.74
N TRP A 111 -6.55 16.43 3.51
CA TRP A 111 -6.08 15.92 4.80
C TRP A 111 -5.41 14.55 4.67
N GLU A 112 -5.47 13.92 3.50
CA GLU A 112 -4.86 12.62 3.30
C GLU A 112 -3.33 12.68 3.45
N LEU A 113 -2.77 11.66 4.07
CA LEU A 113 -1.34 11.48 4.07
C LEU A 113 -0.83 11.22 2.64
N PRO A 114 0.37 11.72 2.30
CA PRO A 114 1.09 11.34 1.09
C PRO A 114 1.21 9.82 0.95
N PHE A 115 1.21 9.33 -0.29
CA PHE A 115 1.16 7.90 -0.58
C PHE A 115 2.27 7.11 0.14
N ASN A 116 3.49 7.62 0.15
CA ASN A 116 4.63 6.99 0.82
C ASN A 116 4.38 6.78 2.32
N TYR A 117 3.81 7.76 3.03
CA TYR A 117 3.53 7.63 4.46
C TYR A 117 2.37 6.67 4.73
N SER A 118 1.33 6.68 3.90
CA SER A 118 0.24 5.70 3.97
C SER A 118 0.77 4.27 3.77
N MET A 119 1.67 4.06 2.81
CA MET A 119 2.34 2.77 2.63
C MET A 119 3.26 2.42 3.79
N ASP A 120 4.00 3.37 4.34
CA ASP A 120 4.88 3.13 5.48
C ASP A 120 4.09 2.67 6.71
N ILE A 121 2.90 3.23 6.96
CA ILE A 121 1.99 2.76 8.03
C ILE A 121 1.63 1.30 7.79
N LEU A 122 1.09 0.99 6.62
CA LEU A 122 0.62 -0.36 6.27
C LEU A 122 1.76 -1.40 6.33
N ASN A 123 2.93 -1.07 5.79
CA ASN A 123 4.13 -1.91 5.85
C ASN A 123 4.59 -2.12 7.29
N LYS A 124 4.57 -1.06 8.11
CA LYS A 124 4.97 -1.17 9.52
C LYS A 124 4.02 -2.06 10.31
N ILE A 125 2.72 -1.97 10.05
CA ILE A 125 1.74 -2.87 10.66
C ILE A 125 2.03 -4.33 10.26
N GLU A 126 2.30 -4.62 8.98
CA GLU A 126 2.67 -5.98 8.54
C GLU A 126 3.98 -6.48 9.17
N GLU A 127 4.99 -5.64 9.32
CA GLU A 127 6.21 -5.99 10.04
C GLU A 127 5.93 -6.35 11.50
N ASN A 128 5.06 -5.59 12.16
CA ASN A 128 4.65 -5.81 13.54
C ASN A 128 3.83 -7.10 13.69
N LEU A 129 2.96 -7.42 12.71
CA LEU A 129 2.25 -8.70 12.63
C LEU A 129 3.23 -9.88 12.52
N LYS A 130 4.20 -9.81 11.59
CA LYS A 130 5.21 -10.87 11.37
C LYS A 130 6.13 -11.08 12.57
N SER A 131 6.47 -9.99 13.27
CA SER A 131 7.32 -10.04 14.47
C SER A 131 6.54 -10.29 15.77
N ASN A 132 5.23 -10.49 15.68
CA ASN A 132 4.33 -10.64 16.83
C ASN A 132 4.46 -9.52 17.86
N HIS A 133 4.61 -8.27 17.41
CA HIS A 133 4.55 -7.07 18.23
C HIS A 133 3.31 -6.26 17.89
N ILE A 134 2.14 -6.85 18.14
CA ILE A 134 0.85 -6.29 17.74
C ILE A 134 -0.22 -6.50 18.82
N SER A 135 -1.14 -5.55 18.92
CA SER A 135 -2.39 -5.64 19.65
C SER A 135 -3.55 -5.09 18.79
N LEU A 136 -4.72 -5.68 18.99
CA LEU A 136 -5.96 -5.32 18.31
C LEU A 136 -7.03 -5.01 19.36
N MET A 137 -7.64 -3.84 19.21
CA MET A 137 -8.73 -3.38 20.06
C MET A 137 -9.96 -3.05 19.23
N GLU A 138 -11.11 -3.51 19.69
CA GLU A 138 -12.41 -3.14 19.15
C GLU A 138 -13.02 -2.04 19.99
N ILE A 139 -13.45 -0.95 19.34
CA ILE A 139 -14.16 0.13 19.97
C ILE A 139 -15.62 0.06 19.57
N SER A 140 -16.50 0.28 20.55
CA SER A 140 -17.94 0.35 20.37
C SER A 140 -18.57 1.50 21.13
N VAL A 141 -19.81 1.84 20.78
CA VAL A 141 -20.65 2.78 21.54
C VAL A 141 -21.61 1.96 22.40
N ASP A 142 -21.56 2.15 23.72
CA ASP A 142 -22.39 1.45 24.73
C ASP A 142 -23.39 2.43 25.36
N GLY A 143 -24.19 3.06 24.50
CA GLY A 143 -25.21 4.05 24.88
C GLY A 143 -24.66 5.47 25.08
N TYR A 144 -25.42 6.27 25.84
CA TYR A 144 -25.17 7.70 26.03
C TYR A 144 -25.10 8.08 27.51
N ASP A 145 -24.24 9.03 27.84
CA ASP A 145 -24.18 9.63 29.16
C ASP A 145 -25.36 10.58 29.41
N LYS A 146 -25.45 11.10 30.63
CA LYS A 146 -26.50 12.05 31.03
C LYS A 146 -26.53 13.37 30.24
N ASN A 147 -25.47 13.66 29.48
CA ASN A 147 -25.33 14.86 28.66
C ASN A 147 -25.45 14.52 27.16
N ASP A 148 -25.96 13.33 26.83
CA ASP A 148 -26.13 12.84 25.45
C ASP A 148 -24.79 12.66 24.70
N ASN A 149 -23.69 12.40 25.42
CA ASN A 149 -22.43 12.01 24.80
C ASN A 149 -22.32 10.48 24.67
N PRO A 150 -21.81 9.97 23.55
CA PRO A 150 -21.62 8.54 23.34
C PRO A 150 -20.63 7.96 24.36
N ILE A 151 -21.00 6.85 25.00
CA ILE A 151 -20.13 6.11 25.93
C ILE A 151 -19.26 5.17 25.12
N ILE A 152 -17.97 5.51 25.00
CA ILE A 152 -17.01 4.73 24.23
C ILE A 152 -16.48 3.57 25.06
N LYS A 153 -16.59 2.35 24.52
CA LYS A 153 -16.17 1.12 25.18
C LYS A 153 -15.08 0.40 24.39
N PRO A 154 -13.88 0.25 24.96
CA PRO A 154 -12.84 -0.60 24.39
C PRO A 154 -13.03 -2.07 24.77
N GLU A 155 -12.68 -2.95 23.85
CA GLU A 155 -12.50 -4.38 24.07
C GLU A 155 -11.17 -4.83 23.46
N LEU A 156 -10.24 -5.31 24.30
CA LEU A 156 -9.00 -5.90 23.81
C LEU A 156 -9.29 -7.30 23.24
N LEU A 157 -9.10 -7.45 21.92
CA LEU A 157 -9.28 -8.72 21.20
C LEU A 157 -7.99 -9.54 21.17
N TYR A 158 -6.85 -8.87 20.98
CA TYR A 158 -5.54 -9.51 20.97
C TYR A 158 -4.47 -8.57 21.53
N ALA A 159 -3.52 -9.12 22.28
CA ALA A 159 -2.26 -8.46 22.60
C ALA A 159 -1.14 -9.50 22.70
N SER A 160 -0.08 -9.29 21.92
CA SER A 160 1.13 -10.09 22.02
C SER A 160 1.89 -9.81 23.32
N GLN A 161 2.76 -10.74 23.72
CA GLN A 161 3.64 -10.56 24.88
C GLN A 161 4.47 -9.26 24.79
N SER A 162 5.00 -8.93 23.61
CA SER A 162 5.74 -7.68 23.40
C SER A 162 4.88 -6.43 23.58
N SER A 163 3.57 -6.50 23.26
CA SER A 163 2.64 -5.41 23.53
C SER A 163 2.48 -5.17 25.04
N TRP A 164 2.36 -6.25 25.83
CA TRP A 164 2.35 -6.18 27.29
C TRP A 164 3.64 -5.59 27.87
N GLU A 165 4.79 -5.98 27.32
CA GLU A 165 6.09 -5.47 27.74
C GLU A 165 6.24 -3.99 27.42
N GLN A 166 5.80 -3.54 26.24
CA GLN A 166 5.84 -2.12 25.84
C GLN A 166 5.07 -1.23 26.82
N GLU A 167 3.92 -1.68 27.34
CA GLU A 167 3.09 -0.91 28.28
C GLU A 167 3.35 -1.22 29.76
N SER A 168 4.23 -2.17 30.07
CA SER A 168 4.55 -2.57 31.45
C SER A 168 5.04 -1.40 32.31
N ASN A 169 5.77 -0.46 31.71
CA ASN A 169 6.24 0.75 32.41
C ASN A 169 5.08 1.63 32.87
N TRP A 170 4.00 1.74 32.10
CA TRP A 170 2.82 2.48 32.52
C TRP A 170 2.18 1.80 33.73
N TYR A 171 1.96 0.47 33.65
CA TYR A 171 1.34 -0.32 34.71
C TYR A 171 2.15 -0.28 36.02
N ASN A 172 3.47 -0.44 35.93
CA ASN A 172 4.37 -0.44 37.10
C ASN A 172 4.42 0.92 37.82
N ASN A 173 4.14 2.02 37.10
CA ASN A 173 4.11 3.37 37.64
C ASN A 173 2.74 3.80 38.18
N LEU A 174 1.73 2.93 38.15
CA LEU A 174 0.41 3.22 38.75
C LEU A 174 0.51 3.31 40.27
N ILE A 175 0.25 4.51 40.80
CA ILE A 175 0.14 4.77 42.24
C ILE A 175 -1.30 4.56 42.74
N ASP A 176 -2.28 4.82 41.87
CA ASP A 176 -3.70 4.67 42.17
C ASP A 176 -4.09 3.18 42.20
N LYS A 177 -4.55 2.73 43.38
CA LYS A 177 -4.95 1.33 43.60
C LYS A 177 -6.19 0.94 42.79
N ASP A 178 -7.10 1.86 42.54
CA ASP A 178 -8.31 1.59 41.77
C ASP A 178 -7.98 1.43 40.28
N GLN A 179 -7.13 2.30 39.74
CA GLN A 179 -6.62 2.15 38.36
C GLN A 179 -5.87 0.83 38.18
N LYS A 180 -5.03 0.46 39.15
CA LYS A 180 -4.30 -0.81 39.11
C LYS A 180 -5.24 -2.01 39.16
N ARG A 181 -6.25 -1.98 40.03
CA ARG A 181 -7.29 -3.02 40.11
C ARG A 181 -8.10 -3.15 38.82
N MET A 182 -8.41 -2.03 38.16
CA MET A 182 -9.10 -2.05 36.87
C MET A 182 -8.22 -2.68 35.78
N ALA A 183 -6.94 -2.30 35.72
CA ALA A 183 -5.98 -2.88 34.79
C ALA A 183 -5.80 -4.40 34.99
N ASP A 184 -5.70 -4.85 36.24
CA ASP A 184 -5.63 -6.29 36.59
C ASP A 184 -6.89 -7.03 36.13
N LYS A 185 -8.07 -6.43 36.33
CA LYS A 185 -9.34 -7.02 35.89
C LYS A 185 -9.42 -7.15 34.36
N SER A 186 -8.99 -6.14 33.60
CA SER A 186 -8.94 -6.21 32.13
C SER A 186 -7.95 -7.27 31.64
N LYS A 187 -6.77 -7.35 32.26
CA LYS A 187 -5.79 -8.40 31.98
C LYS A 187 -6.34 -9.80 32.24
N ASP A 188 -6.97 -10.02 33.40
CA ASP A 188 -7.59 -11.30 33.74
C ASP A 188 -8.76 -11.66 32.80
N ALA A 189 -9.55 -10.67 32.40
CA ALA A 189 -10.64 -10.87 31.45
C ALA A 189 -10.11 -11.28 30.07
N TYR A 190 -9.02 -10.66 29.60
CA TYR A 190 -8.34 -11.02 28.36
C TYR A 190 -7.89 -12.49 28.37
N TYR A 191 -7.17 -12.93 29.40
CA TYR A 191 -6.66 -14.32 29.46
C TYR A 191 -7.75 -15.40 29.64
N LYS A 192 -8.98 -15.01 30.04
CA LYS A 192 -10.13 -15.92 30.11
C LYS A 192 -10.80 -16.16 28.75
N LYS A 193 -10.54 -15.33 27.75
CA LYS A 193 -11.13 -15.47 26.42
C LYS A 193 -10.32 -16.47 25.57
N ASN A 194 -11.04 -17.38 24.90
CA ASN A 194 -10.47 -18.36 23.94
C ASN A 194 -10.13 -17.77 22.56
N LYS A 195 -10.42 -16.47 22.34
CA LYS A 195 -10.17 -15.75 21.10
C LYS A 195 -8.89 -14.95 21.26
N GLN A 196 -7.83 -15.33 20.54
CA GLN A 196 -6.56 -14.58 20.62
C GLN A 196 -6.01 -14.33 19.21
N ILE A 197 -5.38 -15.32 18.57
CA ILE A 197 -4.62 -15.01 17.35
C ILE A 197 -5.46 -14.87 16.08
N ASN A 198 -6.57 -15.63 15.95
CA ASN A 198 -7.40 -15.62 14.73
C ASN A 198 -8.08 -14.28 14.46
N GLU A 199 -8.20 -13.42 15.49
CA GLU A 199 -8.73 -12.06 15.35
C GLU A 199 -7.83 -11.19 14.44
N LEU A 200 -6.55 -11.55 14.29
CA LEU A 200 -5.61 -10.84 13.43
C LEU A 200 -5.81 -11.13 11.93
N ASN A 201 -6.48 -12.24 11.55
CA ASN A 201 -6.71 -12.57 10.14
C ASN A 201 -7.54 -11.49 9.42
N ILE A 202 -8.45 -10.85 10.17
CA ILE A 202 -9.27 -9.73 9.70
C ILE A 202 -8.37 -8.54 9.40
N VAL A 203 -7.41 -8.23 10.28
CA VAL A 203 -6.44 -7.16 10.07
C VAL A 203 -5.57 -7.44 8.84
N GLU A 204 -5.04 -8.65 8.70
CA GLU A 204 -4.22 -9.03 7.54
C GLU A 204 -4.96 -8.86 6.22
N SER A 205 -6.23 -9.28 6.18
CA SER A 205 -7.10 -9.14 5.01
C SER A 205 -7.36 -7.66 4.69
N ALA A 206 -7.75 -6.88 5.70
CA ALA A 206 -8.00 -5.45 5.57
C ALA A 206 -6.75 -4.66 5.12
N LEU A 207 -5.55 -5.03 5.58
CA LEU A 207 -4.29 -4.41 5.16
C LEU A 207 -4.05 -4.64 3.67
N LYS A 208 -4.19 -5.88 3.20
CA LYS A 208 -4.00 -6.24 1.79
C LYS A 208 -4.95 -5.44 0.90
N GLU A 209 -6.23 -5.47 1.21
CA GLU A 209 -7.26 -4.74 0.46
C GLU A 209 -7.01 -3.22 0.46
N THR A 210 -6.55 -2.68 1.58
CA THR A 210 -6.23 -1.26 1.71
C THR A 210 -5.02 -0.89 0.84
N LYS A 211 -3.98 -1.73 0.80
CA LYS A 211 -2.82 -1.53 -0.09
C LYS A 211 -3.22 -1.56 -1.55
N ASP A 212 -3.97 -2.58 -1.95
CA ASP A 212 -4.41 -2.74 -3.35
C ASP A 212 -5.27 -1.55 -3.78
N SER A 213 -6.20 -1.11 -2.91
CA SER A 213 -7.02 0.07 -3.15
C SER A 213 -6.20 1.36 -3.26
N LEU A 214 -5.18 1.52 -2.41
CA LEU A 214 -4.32 2.70 -2.41
C LEU A 214 -3.49 2.76 -3.71
N VAL A 215 -2.93 1.64 -4.16
CA VAL A 215 -2.20 1.54 -5.43
C VAL A 215 -3.14 1.81 -6.60
N GLN A 216 -4.33 1.20 -6.63
CA GLN A 216 -5.32 1.44 -7.68
C GLN A 216 -5.64 2.93 -7.81
N TYR A 217 -6.07 3.55 -6.72
CA TYR A 217 -6.58 4.92 -6.74
C TYR A 217 -5.49 5.98 -6.90
N ARG A 218 -4.30 5.80 -6.30
CA ARG A 218 -3.23 6.82 -6.31
C ARG A 218 -2.22 6.65 -7.43
N ILE A 219 -2.11 5.45 -8.00
CA ILE A 219 -1.14 5.14 -9.04
C ILE A 219 -1.85 4.76 -10.34
N LEU A 220 -2.61 3.65 -10.33
CA LEU A 220 -3.09 3.05 -11.58
C LEU A 220 -4.10 3.94 -12.30
N ASP A 221 -5.04 4.52 -11.56
CA ASP A 221 -6.03 5.45 -12.12
C ASP A 221 -5.37 6.70 -12.73
N HIS A 222 -4.33 7.22 -12.07
CA HIS A 222 -3.57 8.38 -12.57
C HIS A 222 -2.76 8.03 -13.81
N ILE A 223 -2.13 6.85 -13.85
CA ILE A 223 -1.41 6.36 -15.04
C ILE A 223 -2.39 6.17 -16.19
N TYR A 224 -3.55 5.55 -15.95
CA TYR A 224 -4.58 5.37 -16.96
C TYR A 224 -4.99 6.72 -17.56
N GLN A 225 -5.37 7.68 -16.71
CA GLN A 225 -5.78 9.02 -17.16
C GLN A 225 -4.69 9.67 -18.00
N PHE A 226 -3.43 9.61 -17.55
CA PHE A 226 -2.30 10.14 -18.29
C PHE A 226 -2.09 9.46 -19.65
N ILE A 227 -2.21 8.13 -19.73
CA ILE A 227 -2.12 7.39 -20.99
C ILE A 227 -3.20 7.85 -21.97
N GLN A 228 -4.44 8.03 -21.50
CA GLN A 228 -5.57 8.45 -22.33
C GLN A 228 -5.47 9.92 -22.76
N ASP A 229 -5.24 10.84 -21.82
CA ASP A 229 -5.20 12.29 -22.06
C ASP A 229 -4.10 12.66 -23.06
N TYR A 230 -2.94 11.99 -22.94
CA TYR A 230 -1.79 12.22 -23.82
C TYR A 230 -1.73 11.27 -25.02
N LYS A 231 -2.72 10.37 -25.16
CA LYS A 231 -2.84 9.37 -26.22
C LYS A 231 -1.53 8.61 -26.46
N LEU A 232 -0.88 8.17 -25.38
CA LEU A 232 0.48 7.63 -25.45
C LEU A 232 0.56 6.38 -26.33
N LEU A 233 -0.48 5.55 -26.33
CA LEU A 233 -0.57 4.35 -27.17
C LEU A 233 -0.68 4.69 -28.66
N ASP A 234 -1.41 5.76 -29.01
CA ASP A 234 -1.61 6.19 -30.40
C ASP A 234 -0.37 6.88 -30.98
N LYS A 235 0.53 7.36 -30.12
CA LYS A 235 1.87 7.87 -30.49
C LYS A 235 2.90 6.76 -30.74
N GLU A 236 2.43 5.50 -30.77
CA GLU A 236 3.26 4.31 -30.97
C GLU A 236 4.36 4.13 -29.90
N LEU A 237 4.20 4.73 -28.71
CA LEU A 237 5.19 4.60 -27.64
C LEU A 237 5.28 3.18 -27.13
N THR A 238 6.51 2.79 -26.79
CA THR A 238 6.84 1.53 -26.14
C THR A 238 6.56 1.56 -24.64
N MET A 239 6.53 0.40 -24.00
CA MET A 239 6.48 0.24 -22.55
C MET A 239 7.57 1.04 -21.85
N VAL A 240 8.80 1.02 -22.40
CA VAL A 240 9.94 1.77 -21.86
C VAL A 240 9.64 3.28 -21.87
N GLU A 241 9.15 3.79 -23.00
CA GLU A 241 8.89 5.21 -23.20
C GLU A 241 7.70 5.68 -22.37
N ILE A 242 6.61 4.91 -22.35
CA ILE A 242 5.44 5.19 -21.50
C ILE A 242 5.87 5.22 -20.03
N LYS A 243 6.66 4.23 -19.60
CA LYS A 243 7.16 4.17 -18.23
C LYS A 243 7.99 5.40 -17.88
N LYS A 244 8.91 5.83 -18.75
CA LYS A 244 9.71 7.05 -18.56
C LYS A 244 8.83 8.30 -18.45
N GLU A 245 7.80 8.42 -19.27
CA GLU A 245 6.85 9.53 -19.19
C GLU A 245 6.04 9.49 -17.89
N VAL A 246 5.60 8.32 -17.44
CA VAL A 246 4.89 8.16 -16.15
C VAL A 246 5.82 8.49 -14.98
N GLU A 247 7.06 8.01 -14.98
CA GLU A 247 8.05 8.34 -13.95
C GLU A 247 8.23 9.86 -13.85
N LYS A 248 8.42 10.50 -15.00
CA LYS A 248 8.64 11.94 -15.10
C LYS A 248 7.45 12.77 -14.62
N ASN A 249 6.23 12.42 -15.04
CA ASN A 249 5.07 13.29 -14.88
C ASN A 249 4.16 12.91 -13.70
N ILE A 250 4.32 11.70 -13.13
CA ILE A 250 3.49 11.21 -12.02
C ILE A 250 4.37 10.83 -10.83
N ILE A 251 5.34 9.93 -11.01
CA ILE A 251 6.06 9.30 -9.88
C ILE A 251 7.15 10.21 -9.29
N ASN A 252 7.68 11.17 -10.04
CA ASN A 252 8.66 12.14 -9.55
C ASN A 252 8.11 13.14 -8.51
N ASP A 253 6.83 13.03 -8.14
CA ASP A 253 6.25 13.76 -7.03
C ASP A 253 6.73 13.18 -5.68
N ALA A 254 7.03 14.06 -4.71
CA ALA A 254 7.54 13.67 -3.39
C ALA A 254 6.61 12.72 -2.62
N GLN A 255 5.31 12.69 -2.93
CA GLN A 255 4.36 11.77 -2.30
C GLN A 255 4.61 10.30 -2.68
N PHE A 256 5.31 10.03 -3.78
CA PHE A 256 5.63 8.69 -4.26
C PHE A 256 7.09 8.30 -3.98
N ASN A 257 7.76 9.02 -3.07
CA ASN A 257 9.09 8.65 -2.61
C ASN A 257 9.12 7.15 -2.23
N ASN A 258 10.14 6.44 -2.74
CA ASN A 258 10.35 4.99 -2.59
C ASN A 258 9.37 4.08 -3.36
N PHE A 259 8.38 4.62 -4.08
CA PHE A 259 7.56 3.80 -4.97
C PHE A 259 8.35 3.41 -6.23
N LYS A 260 8.49 2.11 -6.46
CA LYS A 260 9.15 1.58 -7.66
C LYS A 260 8.10 1.25 -8.72
N LEU A 261 8.04 2.07 -9.77
CA LEU A 261 7.19 1.78 -10.93
C LEU A 261 7.67 0.52 -11.66
N LYS A 262 6.73 -0.31 -12.10
CA LYS A 262 6.96 -1.61 -12.76
C LYS A 262 6.09 -1.69 -13.99
N ASP A 263 6.47 -2.53 -14.94
CA ASP A 263 5.70 -2.76 -16.16
C ASP A 263 4.29 -3.25 -15.87
N ALA A 264 4.15 -4.11 -14.85
CA ALA A 264 2.86 -4.60 -14.38
C ALA A 264 1.89 -3.45 -14.01
N HIS A 265 2.39 -2.33 -13.49
CA HIS A 265 1.56 -1.17 -13.19
C HIS A 265 1.06 -0.49 -14.47
N ILE A 266 1.90 -0.38 -15.50
CA ILE A 266 1.47 0.17 -16.81
C ILE A 266 0.43 -0.75 -17.44
N TRP A 267 0.69 -2.07 -17.46
CA TRP A 267 -0.27 -3.06 -17.95
C TRP A 267 -1.60 -2.98 -17.20
N ALA A 268 -1.57 -2.97 -15.87
CA ALA A 268 -2.78 -2.87 -15.05
C ALA A 268 -3.55 -1.55 -15.26
N SER A 269 -2.89 -0.50 -15.75
CA SER A 269 -3.48 0.81 -16.01
C SER A 269 -3.99 0.97 -17.46
N LEU A 270 -4.08 -0.10 -18.25
CA LEU A 270 -4.59 -0.01 -19.63
C LEU A 270 -6.12 0.05 -19.71
N ALA A 271 -6.83 -0.12 -18.59
CA ALA A 271 -8.26 0.07 -18.48
C ALA A 271 -8.62 0.46 -17.04
N THR A 272 -9.73 1.16 -16.85
CA THR A 272 -10.24 1.44 -15.49
C THR A 272 -11.34 0.47 -15.10
N PRO A 273 -11.34 -0.05 -13.86
CA PRO A 273 -12.38 -0.97 -13.39
C PRO A 273 -13.78 -0.33 -13.26
N TRP A 274 -13.93 0.97 -13.54
CA TRP A 274 -15.20 1.68 -13.53
C TRP A 274 -15.54 2.19 -14.93
N GLU A 275 -16.79 2.00 -15.36
CA GLU A 275 -17.31 2.56 -16.61
C GLU A 275 -17.25 4.08 -16.53
N GLN A 276 -16.39 4.70 -17.34
CA GLN A 276 -16.46 6.15 -17.51
C GLN A 276 -17.76 6.50 -18.25
N PRO A 277 -18.56 7.46 -17.76
CA PRO A 277 -19.73 7.93 -18.48
C PRO A 277 -19.28 8.51 -19.84
N GLY A 278 -19.51 7.78 -20.94
CA GLY A 278 -19.21 8.25 -22.29
C GLY A 278 -18.45 7.25 -23.19
N ASN A 279 -17.78 6.25 -22.62
CA ASN A 279 -17.17 5.16 -23.39
C ASN A 279 -18.04 3.90 -23.26
N ASN A 280 -18.66 3.47 -24.37
CA ASN A 280 -19.51 2.26 -24.42
C ASN A 280 -18.70 0.93 -24.34
N LEU A 281 -17.51 0.95 -23.73
CA LEU A 281 -16.64 -0.21 -23.63
C LEU A 281 -16.64 -0.77 -22.21
N THR A 282 -16.73 -2.08 -22.08
CA THR A 282 -16.46 -2.76 -20.80
C THR A 282 -14.96 -2.70 -20.50
N PHE A 283 -14.58 -2.87 -19.23
CA PHE A 283 -13.18 -2.99 -18.80
C PHE A 283 -12.39 -3.98 -19.68
N GLU A 284 -12.94 -5.16 -19.93
CA GLU A 284 -12.29 -6.19 -20.74
C GLU A 284 -12.08 -5.75 -22.20
N GLN A 285 -13.05 -5.06 -22.79
CA GLN A 285 -12.96 -4.56 -24.16
C GLN A 285 -11.91 -3.47 -24.28
N GLU A 286 -11.91 -2.49 -23.36
CA GLU A 286 -10.92 -1.43 -23.33
C GLU A 286 -9.52 -1.99 -23.11
N TYR A 287 -9.36 -2.87 -22.11
CA TYR A 287 -8.09 -3.51 -21.82
C TYR A 287 -7.58 -4.28 -23.04
N LYS A 288 -8.45 -5.02 -23.73
CA LYS A 288 -8.08 -5.74 -24.96
C LYS A 288 -7.61 -4.79 -26.05
N ILE A 289 -8.32 -3.70 -26.30
CA ILE A 289 -7.94 -2.71 -27.33
C ILE A 289 -6.59 -2.07 -27.00
N ASN A 290 -6.45 -1.56 -25.78
CA ASN A 290 -5.24 -0.85 -25.35
C ASN A 290 -4.04 -1.79 -25.23
N SER A 291 -4.24 -3.00 -24.72
CA SER A 291 -3.18 -4.02 -24.69
C SER A 291 -2.76 -4.44 -26.10
N SER A 292 -3.68 -4.61 -27.04
CA SER A 292 -3.33 -4.88 -28.44
C SER A 292 -2.50 -3.76 -29.06
N LYS A 293 -2.83 -2.49 -28.81
CA LYS A 293 -2.02 -1.35 -29.26
C LYS A 293 -0.61 -1.41 -28.68
N LEU A 294 -0.49 -1.58 -27.36
CA LEU A 294 0.81 -1.62 -26.70
C LEU A 294 1.67 -2.82 -27.16
N LYS A 295 1.06 -3.99 -27.29
CA LYS A 295 1.71 -5.20 -27.86
C LYS A 295 2.26 -4.93 -29.25
N ASN A 296 1.47 -4.29 -30.11
CA ASN A 296 1.92 -3.94 -31.46
C ASN A 296 3.09 -2.94 -31.43
N ASN A 297 3.05 -1.93 -30.55
CA ASN A 297 4.17 -1.00 -30.39
C ASN A 297 5.44 -1.71 -29.91
N GLN A 298 5.33 -2.65 -28.96
CA GLN A 298 6.44 -3.48 -28.50
C GLN A 298 7.04 -4.33 -29.61
N LEU A 299 6.21 -5.03 -30.38
CA LEU A 299 6.65 -5.88 -31.48
C LEU A 299 7.32 -5.05 -32.58
N LYS A 300 6.71 -3.93 -33.00
CA LYS A 300 7.30 -3.02 -33.98
C LYS A 300 8.67 -2.52 -33.53
N TYR A 301 8.79 -2.11 -32.26
CA TYR A 301 10.07 -1.67 -31.71
C TYR A 301 11.11 -2.80 -31.70
N PHE A 302 10.74 -3.98 -31.22
CA PHE A 302 11.62 -5.14 -31.21
C PHE A 302 12.14 -5.44 -32.62
N PHE A 303 11.22 -5.62 -33.56
CA PHE A 303 11.53 -5.99 -34.93
C PHE A 303 12.32 -4.90 -35.68
N LYS A 304 12.09 -3.62 -35.41
CA LYS A 304 12.89 -2.54 -35.99
C LYS A 304 14.37 -2.59 -35.60
N HIS A 305 14.71 -3.16 -34.44
CA HIS A 305 16.08 -3.15 -33.90
C HIS A 305 16.79 -4.51 -33.97
N VAL A 306 16.19 -5.51 -34.60
CA VAL A 306 16.76 -6.86 -34.76
C VAL A 306 16.86 -7.21 -36.24
N THR A 307 18.07 -7.53 -36.71
CA THR A 307 18.32 -7.96 -38.09
C THR A 307 17.82 -9.40 -38.33
N ASN A 308 17.72 -9.80 -39.59
CA ASN A 308 17.31 -11.17 -39.94
C ASN A 308 18.29 -12.21 -39.39
N GLU A 309 19.60 -11.94 -39.41
CA GLU A 309 20.60 -12.84 -38.80
C GLU A 309 20.42 -12.95 -37.29
N GLN A 310 20.12 -11.84 -36.61
CA GLN A 310 19.86 -11.84 -35.17
C GLN A 310 18.55 -12.56 -34.83
N LEU A 311 17.52 -12.48 -35.67
CA LEU A 311 16.27 -13.26 -35.52
C LEU A 311 16.53 -14.77 -35.66
N VAL A 312 17.36 -15.19 -36.62
CA VAL A 312 17.77 -16.59 -36.74
C VAL A 312 18.56 -17.04 -35.51
N ALA A 313 19.50 -16.21 -35.04
CA ALA A 313 20.26 -16.49 -33.82
C ALA A 313 19.37 -16.58 -32.58
N LEU A 314 18.32 -15.76 -32.49
CA LEU A 314 17.34 -15.81 -31.41
C LEU A 314 16.61 -17.15 -31.37
N LYS A 315 16.18 -17.66 -32.53
CA LYS A 315 15.51 -18.96 -32.63
C LYS A 315 16.41 -20.10 -32.17
N GLU A 316 17.69 -20.07 -32.57
CA GLU A 316 18.66 -21.07 -32.12
C GLU A 316 18.97 -20.94 -30.62
N ALA A 317 19.04 -19.71 -30.09
CA ALA A 317 19.20 -19.47 -28.67
C ALA A 317 18.01 -20.01 -27.85
N TYR A 318 16.78 -19.88 -28.34
CA TYR A 318 15.58 -20.48 -27.74
C TYR A 318 15.71 -22.02 -27.65
N LYS A 319 16.13 -22.69 -28.73
CA LYS A 319 16.28 -24.16 -28.76
C LYS A 319 17.41 -24.66 -27.87
N GLN A 320 18.49 -23.89 -27.75
CA GLN A 320 19.71 -24.29 -27.05
C GLN A 320 19.74 -23.83 -25.58
N ASN A 321 18.69 -23.16 -25.10
CA ASN A 321 18.65 -22.52 -23.78
C ASN A 321 19.82 -21.54 -23.57
N LYS A 322 20.02 -20.63 -24.54
CA LYS A 322 21.08 -19.59 -24.55
C LYS A 322 20.52 -18.19 -24.78
N LEU A 323 19.29 -17.94 -24.36
CA LEU A 323 18.61 -16.65 -24.54
C LEU A 323 19.32 -15.53 -23.80
N TYR A 324 19.89 -15.81 -22.64
CA TYR A 324 20.65 -14.84 -21.88
C TYR A 324 21.85 -14.31 -22.69
N ASP A 325 22.64 -15.20 -23.29
CA ASP A 325 23.78 -14.82 -24.12
C ASP A 325 23.35 -13.97 -25.33
N TRP A 326 22.21 -14.34 -25.94
CA TRP A 326 21.65 -13.57 -27.05
C TRP A 326 21.24 -12.15 -26.64
N VAL A 327 20.57 -12.01 -25.50
CA VAL A 327 20.16 -10.71 -24.97
C VAL A 327 21.38 -9.84 -24.64
N LEU A 328 22.40 -10.40 -23.99
CA LEU A 328 23.62 -9.67 -23.61
C LEU A 328 24.44 -9.20 -24.81
N ALA A 329 24.48 -10.00 -25.89
CA ALA A 329 25.17 -9.65 -27.13
C ALA A 329 24.35 -8.69 -28.01
N GLY A 330 23.07 -8.48 -27.69
CA GLY A 330 22.11 -7.79 -28.53
C GLY A 330 21.84 -6.33 -28.13
N HIS A 331 20.93 -5.71 -28.88
CA HIS A 331 20.49 -4.32 -28.66
C HIS A 331 19.84 -4.10 -27.29
N PHE A 332 19.18 -5.13 -26.75
CA PHE A 332 18.32 -5.01 -25.56
C PHE A 332 19.03 -5.28 -24.23
N ASN A 333 20.36 -5.40 -24.21
CA ASN A 333 21.13 -5.72 -23.01
C ASN A 333 20.83 -4.74 -21.84
N GLN A 334 20.90 -3.43 -22.10
CA GLN A 334 20.62 -2.42 -21.07
C GLN A 334 19.17 -2.49 -20.56
N GLU A 335 18.21 -2.68 -21.45
CA GLU A 335 16.79 -2.82 -21.09
C GLU A 335 16.54 -4.10 -20.28
N TYR A 336 17.24 -5.18 -20.59
CA TYR A 336 17.16 -6.43 -19.84
C TYR A 336 17.67 -6.27 -18.42
N HIS A 337 18.84 -5.64 -18.21
CA HIS A 337 19.36 -5.40 -16.87
C HIS A 337 18.38 -4.58 -16.03
N HIS A 338 17.81 -3.51 -16.61
CA HIS A 338 16.80 -2.69 -15.96
C HIS A 338 15.53 -3.50 -15.63
N TYR A 339 15.07 -4.35 -16.55
CA TYR A 339 13.91 -5.22 -16.32
C TYR A 339 14.19 -6.26 -15.21
N PHE A 340 15.38 -6.85 -15.21
CA PHE A 340 15.79 -7.85 -14.24
C PHE A 340 15.79 -7.28 -12.83
N GLU A 341 16.45 -6.13 -12.61
CA GLU A 341 16.49 -5.43 -11.31
C GLU A 341 15.08 -5.07 -10.81
N GLN A 342 14.14 -4.78 -11.71
CA GLN A 342 12.83 -4.27 -11.32
C GLN A 342 11.75 -5.35 -11.14
N CYS A 343 11.85 -6.43 -11.92
CA CYS A 343 10.79 -7.42 -12.03
C CYS A 343 11.22 -8.80 -11.54
N LEU A 344 12.51 -9.14 -11.58
CA LEU A 344 12.98 -10.53 -11.42
C LEU A 344 14.07 -10.72 -10.35
N GLU A 345 14.64 -9.65 -9.77
CA GLU A 345 15.79 -9.68 -8.83
C GLU A 345 15.67 -10.68 -7.67
N ASN A 346 14.44 -11.04 -7.28
CA ASN A 346 14.16 -11.95 -6.15
C ASN A 346 13.58 -13.31 -6.56
N LEU A 347 13.65 -13.68 -7.84
CA LEU A 347 13.20 -14.97 -8.33
C LEU A 347 14.38 -15.96 -8.38
N ASN A 348 14.15 -17.19 -7.93
CA ASN A 348 15.12 -18.30 -8.05
C ASN A 348 15.19 -18.85 -9.49
N TRP A 349 15.16 -17.98 -10.49
CA TRP A 349 15.19 -18.34 -11.90
C TRP A 349 16.62 -18.24 -12.44
N SER A 350 16.97 -19.14 -13.34
CA SER A 350 18.21 -19.05 -14.11
C SER A 350 18.20 -17.81 -15.02
N SER A 351 19.38 -17.36 -15.43
CA SER A 351 19.50 -16.20 -16.32
C SER A 351 18.76 -16.40 -17.66
N ASN A 352 18.67 -17.64 -18.15
CA ASN A 352 17.93 -17.95 -19.37
C ASN A 352 16.41 -17.90 -19.17
N GLU A 353 15.90 -18.35 -18.02
CA GLU A 353 14.48 -18.20 -17.67
C GLU A 353 14.11 -16.71 -17.57
N CYS A 354 14.96 -15.91 -16.93
CA CYS A 354 14.78 -14.46 -16.87
C CYS A 354 14.78 -13.80 -18.26
N ALA A 355 15.70 -14.22 -19.14
CA ALA A 355 15.77 -13.71 -20.51
C ALA A 355 14.54 -14.11 -21.34
N ALA A 356 14.06 -15.35 -21.20
CA ALA A 356 12.83 -15.80 -21.86
C ALA A 356 11.62 -14.98 -21.41
N GLU A 357 11.51 -14.70 -20.12
CA GLU A 357 10.40 -13.96 -19.54
C GLU A 357 10.46 -12.46 -19.89
N PHE A 358 11.67 -11.90 -19.99
CA PHE A 358 11.89 -10.58 -20.56
C PHE A 358 11.38 -10.51 -22.00
N ILE A 359 11.80 -11.41 -22.88
CA ILE A 359 11.37 -11.40 -24.29
C ILE A 359 9.85 -11.59 -24.40
N LYS A 360 9.30 -12.53 -23.62
CA LYS A 360 7.88 -12.84 -23.60
C LYS A 360 7.03 -11.67 -23.11
N TYR A 361 7.32 -11.10 -21.95
CA TYR A 361 6.44 -10.10 -21.35
C TYR A 361 6.76 -8.67 -21.76
N ARG A 362 8.04 -8.34 -21.99
CA ARG A 362 8.42 -7.01 -22.47
C ARG A 362 8.04 -6.85 -23.94
N TYR A 363 8.43 -7.80 -24.79
CA TYR A 363 8.22 -7.67 -26.24
C TYR A 363 7.01 -8.42 -26.78
N CYS A 364 6.28 -9.13 -25.92
CA CYS A 364 5.07 -9.85 -26.31
C CYS A 364 5.34 -10.93 -27.37
N ILE A 365 6.51 -11.58 -27.27
CA ILE A 365 6.92 -12.72 -28.10
C ILE A 365 6.80 -13.98 -27.26
N ASP A 366 5.58 -14.52 -27.23
CA ASP A 366 5.24 -15.75 -26.51
C ASP A 366 5.48 -17.03 -27.34
N ASP A 367 5.56 -16.89 -28.67
CA ASP A 367 5.85 -17.97 -29.60
C ASP A 367 6.88 -17.54 -30.67
N ILE A 368 7.89 -18.39 -30.89
CA ILE A 368 8.89 -18.21 -31.94
C ILE A 368 8.29 -18.23 -33.36
N SER A 369 7.06 -18.73 -33.54
CA SER A 369 6.34 -18.67 -34.81
C SER A 369 6.11 -17.23 -35.30
N ILE A 370 6.03 -16.26 -34.38
CA ILE A 370 5.95 -14.83 -34.70
C ILE A 370 7.22 -14.39 -35.44
N ILE A 371 8.39 -14.92 -35.06
CA ILE A 371 9.67 -14.64 -35.72
C ILE A 371 9.67 -15.20 -37.14
N ASP A 372 9.10 -16.40 -37.35
CA ASP A 372 9.03 -17.01 -38.68
C ASP A 372 8.17 -16.21 -39.66
N ASN A 373 7.05 -15.69 -39.18
CA ASN A 373 6.19 -14.83 -39.98
C ASN A 373 6.89 -13.50 -40.32
N GLU A 374 7.59 -12.92 -39.35
CA GLU A 374 8.33 -11.68 -39.57
C GLU A 374 9.47 -11.84 -40.58
N ILE A 375 10.27 -12.91 -40.47
CA ILE A 375 11.36 -13.18 -41.43
C ILE A 375 10.79 -13.31 -42.85
N LYS A 376 9.67 -14.02 -43.01
CA LYS A 376 8.99 -14.17 -44.32
C LYS A 376 8.49 -12.84 -44.87
N ASN A 377 8.03 -11.92 -44.02
CA ASN A 377 7.50 -10.62 -44.44
C ASN A 377 8.61 -9.62 -44.85
N ARG A 378 9.88 -9.88 -44.50
CA ARG A 378 11.03 -9.03 -44.80
C ARG A 378 11.82 -9.44 -46.04
N ILE A 379 11.59 -10.65 -46.54
CA ILE A 379 12.17 -11.20 -47.77
C ILE A 379 11.23 -10.82 -48.92
#